data_AF-A0A432KGI1-F1
#
_entry.id   AF-A0A432KGI1-F1
#
_cell.length_a   1.000
_cell.length_b   1.000
_cell.length_c   1.000
_cell.angle_alpha   90.00
_cell.angle_beta   90.00
_cell.angle_gamma   90.00
#
_symmetry.space_group_name_H-M   'P 1'
#
loop_
_entity.id
_entity.type
_entity.pdbx_description
1 polymer ?
#
loop_
_entity_poly.entity_id
_entity_poly.type
_entity_poly.pdbx_seq_one_letter_code
_entity_poly.pdbx_strand_id
1 'polypeptide(L)'
;MDLSQIRIPKRDNNHMIPNRVKAEPGLVEVDTTWGSIQPMQVAHGVLTVEELKVHYHQKMNLPIIDARKPDTNDAISIAGSKNIPFDEVVKRIDEIDKNHPSIFFCNGPQCPQSSTAIKNLLKAGYPADKILYYRGGMHDWITLGLPVEEISV
;
A
#
# COMPACT_ATOMS: atom_id res chain seq x y z
N MET A 1 14.63 4.63 18.11
CA MET A 1 15.85 4.08 17.48
C MET A 1 15.60 4.06 15.99
N ASP A 2 16.42 4.76 15.20
CA ASP A 2 16.28 4.74 13.75
C ASP A 2 16.87 3.44 13.20
N LEU A 3 16.00 2.50 12.83
CA LEU A 3 16.42 1.21 12.27
C LEU A 3 17.14 1.37 10.93
N SER A 4 17.06 2.52 10.27
CA SER A 4 17.74 2.76 8.98
C SER A 4 19.26 2.54 9.07
N GLN A 5 19.87 2.82 10.21
CA GLN A 5 21.32 2.76 10.42
C GLN A 5 21.87 1.33 10.51
N ILE A 6 21.01 0.33 10.81
CA ILE A 6 21.40 -1.08 10.91
C ILE A 6 20.93 -1.90 9.70
N ARG A 7 20.25 -1.26 8.74
CA ARG A 7 19.78 -1.93 7.52
C ARG A 7 20.92 -2.09 6.52
N ILE A 8 20.78 -3.12 5.68
CA ILE A 8 21.63 -3.30 4.51
C ILE A 8 21.51 -2.04 3.62
N PRO A 9 22.63 -1.44 3.17
CA PRO A 9 22.61 -0.26 2.33
C PRO A 9 21.78 -0.45 1.06
N LYS A 10 21.16 0.64 0.60
CA LYS A 10 20.38 0.65 -0.62
C LYS A 10 21.24 0.29 -1.83
N ARG A 11 20.73 -0.63 -2.65
CA ARG A 11 21.33 -1.01 -3.94
C ARG A 11 20.95 0.00 -5.02
N ASP A 12 21.86 0.20 -5.98
CA ASP A 12 21.65 1.06 -7.16
C ASP A 12 20.43 0.62 -7.97
N ASN A 13 20.35 -0.69 -8.24
CA ASN A 13 19.22 -1.34 -8.88
C ASN A 13 18.43 -2.12 -7.83
N ASN A 14 17.20 -1.67 -7.57
CA ASN A 14 16.25 -2.30 -6.66
C ASN A 14 14.87 -2.34 -7.32
N HIS A 15 13.98 -3.16 -6.76
CA HIS A 15 12.55 -3.19 -7.07
C HIS A 15 11.74 -3.04 -5.80
N MET A 16 10.56 -2.43 -5.91
CA MET A 16 9.74 -2.08 -4.74
C MET A 16 8.68 -3.11 -4.41
N ILE A 17 8.44 -4.07 -5.29
CA ILE A 17 7.51 -5.18 -5.08
C ILE A 17 8.18 -6.51 -5.42
N PRO A 18 7.73 -7.63 -4.84
CA PRO A 18 8.27 -8.93 -5.17
C PRO A 18 8.12 -9.25 -6.66
N ASN A 19 9.22 -9.66 -7.30
CA ASN A 19 9.29 -9.96 -8.71
C ASN A 19 9.23 -11.47 -8.97
N ARG A 20 8.40 -11.91 -9.92
CA ARG A 20 8.31 -13.32 -10.28
C ARG A 20 9.61 -13.83 -10.89
N VAL A 21 10.10 -14.97 -10.40
CA VAL A 21 11.25 -15.66 -11.00
C VAL A 21 10.77 -16.45 -12.22
N LYS A 22 11.10 -15.97 -13.43
CA LYS A 22 10.55 -16.51 -14.69
C LYS A 22 10.71 -18.02 -14.86
N ALA A 23 11.80 -18.59 -14.36
CA ALA A 23 12.11 -20.02 -14.50
C ALA A 23 11.38 -20.90 -13.46
N GLU A 24 10.78 -20.32 -12.43
CA GLU A 24 10.27 -21.05 -11.25
C GLU A 24 8.87 -20.53 -10.86
N PRO A 25 7.80 -21.15 -11.37
CA PRO A 25 6.43 -20.76 -11.04
C PRO A 25 6.17 -20.79 -9.53
N GLY A 26 5.59 -19.71 -9.00
CA GLY A 26 5.32 -19.56 -7.57
C GLY A 26 6.49 -19.00 -6.75
N LEU A 27 7.68 -18.84 -7.34
CA LEU A 27 8.82 -18.20 -6.69
C LEU A 27 8.87 -16.69 -7.01
N VAL A 28 9.14 -15.90 -5.98
CA VAL A 28 9.37 -14.45 -6.08
C VAL A 28 10.69 -14.05 -5.47
N GLU A 29 11.38 -13.11 -6.10
CA GLU A 29 12.53 -12.40 -5.54
C GLU A 29 12.04 -11.15 -4.80
N VAL A 30 12.59 -10.90 -3.61
CA VAL A 30 12.28 -9.74 -2.78
C VAL A 30 13.54 -8.89 -2.58
N ASP A 31 13.47 -7.60 -2.91
CA ASP A 31 14.51 -6.65 -2.55
C ASP A 31 14.22 -6.04 -1.16
N THR A 32 15.20 -6.11 -0.27
CA THR A 32 15.10 -5.67 1.13
C THR A 32 15.74 -4.31 1.39
N THR A 33 16.38 -3.70 0.38
CA THR A 33 17.31 -2.57 0.51
C THR A 33 16.69 -1.21 0.15
N TRP A 34 15.39 -1.14 -0.12
CA TRP A 34 14.70 0.09 -0.52
C TRP A 34 13.79 0.65 0.59
N GLY A 35 13.32 1.88 0.40
CA GLY A 35 12.31 2.51 1.26
C GLY A 35 12.76 2.79 2.70
N SER A 36 11.78 3.07 3.56
CA SER A 36 11.96 3.35 4.99
C SER A 36 10.88 2.64 5.78
N ILE A 37 11.25 1.96 6.86
CA ILE A 37 10.31 1.16 7.66
C ILE A 37 9.18 2.06 8.18
N GLN A 38 7.94 1.67 7.91
CA GLN A 38 6.75 2.31 8.43
C GLN A 38 6.25 1.57 9.68
N PRO A 39 5.70 2.30 10.67
CA PRO A 39 5.16 1.69 11.89
C PRO A 39 3.90 0.87 11.59
N MET A 40 3.58 -0.12 12.44
CA MET A 40 2.29 -0.82 12.35
C MET A 40 1.12 0.12 12.60
N GLN A 41 1.25 1.06 13.53
CA GLN A 41 0.23 2.08 13.80
C GLN A 41 0.65 3.40 13.16
N VAL A 42 -0.11 3.87 12.18
CA VAL A 42 0.19 5.12 11.46
C VAL A 42 -0.24 6.37 12.21
N ALA A 43 -1.37 6.29 12.93
CA ALA A 43 -1.96 7.36 13.72
C ALA A 43 -2.95 6.79 14.75
N HIS A 44 -3.31 7.62 15.74
CA HIS A 44 -4.37 7.28 16.69
C HIS A 44 -5.72 7.18 15.96
N GLY A 45 -6.55 6.19 16.31
CA GLY A 45 -7.88 5.99 15.72
C GLY A 45 -7.89 5.33 14.34
N VAL A 46 -6.74 5.14 13.68
CA VAL A 46 -6.64 4.42 12.40
C VAL A 46 -6.35 2.94 12.67
N LEU A 47 -7.25 2.06 12.20
CA LEU A 47 -7.10 0.62 12.34
C LEU A 47 -6.18 0.06 11.26
N THR A 48 -5.16 -0.69 11.66
CA THR A 48 -4.32 -1.47 10.74
C THR A 48 -4.96 -2.83 10.50
N VAL A 49 -5.02 -3.26 9.25
CA VAL A 49 -5.73 -4.46 8.81
C VAL A 49 -4.83 -5.44 8.07
N GLU A 50 -5.27 -6.69 8.03
CA GLU A 50 -4.66 -7.84 7.36
C GLU A 50 -5.29 -8.13 5.98
N GLU A 51 -4.73 -9.10 5.27
CA GLU A 51 -5.10 -9.47 3.90
C GLU A 51 -6.53 -10.00 3.78
N LEU A 52 -7.03 -10.69 4.82
CA LEU A 52 -8.41 -11.19 4.85
C LEU A 52 -9.41 -10.03 4.82
N LYS A 53 -9.10 -8.91 5.50
CA LYS A 53 -9.92 -7.71 5.44
C LYS A 53 -9.89 -7.04 4.07
N VAL A 54 -8.72 -7.00 3.42
CA VAL A 54 -8.60 -6.52 2.04
C VAL A 54 -9.43 -7.38 1.09
N HIS A 55 -9.34 -8.71 1.22
CA HIS A 55 -10.12 -9.64 0.42
C HIS A 55 -11.63 -9.48 0.63
N TYR A 56 -12.06 -9.27 1.88
CA TYR A 56 -13.45 -8.95 2.21
C TYR A 56 -13.91 -7.68 1.49
N HIS A 57 -13.10 -6.61 1.52
CA HIS A 57 -13.41 -5.37 0.81
C HIS A 57 -13.54 -5.60 -0.70
N GLN A 58 -12.65 -6.39 -1.32
CA GLN A 58 -12.77 -6.76 -2.73
C GLN A 58 -14.09 -7.48 -3.03
N LYS A 59 -14.44 -8.49 -2.23
CA LYS A 59 -15.67 -9.29 -2.42
C LYS A 59 -16.94 -8.47 -2.26
N MET A 60 -16.92 -7.48 -1.38
CA MET A 60 -18.06 -6.62 -1.10
C MET A 60 -18.08 -5.34 -1.96
N ASN A 61 -17.14 -5.19 -2.88
CA ASN A 61 -16.96 -3.96 -3.68
C ASN A 61 -16.86 -2.70 -2.81
N LEU A 62 -16.15 -2.82 -1.68
CA LEU A 62 -15.87 -1.73 -0.75
C LEU A 62 -14.56 -1.01 -1.12
N PRO A 63 -14.36 0.24 -0.66
CA PRO A 63 -13.26 1.06 -1.13
C PRO A 63 -11.87 0.54 -0.72
N ILE A 64 -11.03 0.32 -1.72
CA ILE A 64 -9.59 0.04 -1.57
C ILE A 64 -8.85 1.10 -2.39
N ILE A 65 -7.94 1.82 -1.75
CA ILE A 65 -7.20 2.95 -2.30
C ILE A 65 -5.72 2.56 -2.43
N ASP A 66 -5.24 2.52 -3.66
CA ASP A 66 -3.84 2.42 -3.97
C ASP A 66 -3.21 3.82 -3.90
N ALA A 67 -2.40 4.06 -2.86
CA ALA A 67 -1.78 5.36 -2.61
C ALA A 67 -0.48 5.59 -3.40
N ARG A 68 -0.09 4.64 -4.25
CA ARG A 68 1.15 4.70 -5.04
C ARG A 68 1.03 5.69 -6.17
N LYS A 69 2.14 6.35 -6.50
CA LYS A 69 2.30 7.00 -7.79
C LYS A 69 2.38 5.97 -8.92
N PRO A 70 1.90 6.31 -10.13
CA PRO A 70 1.95 5.41 -11.28
C PRO A 70 3.33 4.84 -11.62
N ASP A 71 4.40 5.59 -11.40
CA ASP A 71 5.79 5.17 -11.61
C ASP A 71 6.32 4.20 -10.55
N THR A 72 5.56 3.98 -9.46
CA THR A 72 5.95 3.12 -8.34
C THR A 72 5.06 1.90 -8.17
N ASN A 73 4.14 1.66 -9.10
CA ASN A 73 3.17 0.56 -9.00
C ASN A 73 3.53 -0.68 -9.84
N ASP A 74 4.59 -0.59 -10.66
CA ASP A 74 5.04 -1.63 -11.59
C ASP A 74 3.92 -2.13 -12.52
N ALA A 75 2.99 -1.24 -12.88
CA ALA A 75 1.80 -1.50 -13.69
C ALA A 75 0.88 -2.61 -13.14
N ILE A 76 0.96 -2.92 -11.84
CA ILE A 76 0.09 -3.91 -11.20
C ILE A 76 -0.48 -3.41 -9.88
N SER A 77 -1.66 -3.88 -9.49
CA SER A 77 -2.30 -3.52 -8.23
C SER A 77 -3.20 -4.61 -7.67
N ILE A 78 -3.83 -4.33 -6.52
CA ILE A 78 -4.88 -5.17 -5.94
C ILE A 78 -6.16 -4.95 -6.77
N ALA A 79 -6.75 -6.05 -7.25
CA ALA A 79 -7.92 -5.97 -8.13
C ALA A 79 -9.07 -5.17 -7.51
N GLY A 80 -9.66 -4.26 -8.29
CA GLY A 80 -10.75 -3.38 -7.85
C GLY A 80 -10.32 -2.22 -6.96
N SER A 81 -9.02 -2.01 -6.75
CA SER A 81 -8.53 -0.82 -6.07
C SER A 81 -8.57 0.42 -6.98
N LYS A 82 -8.78 1.58 -6.37
CA LYS A 82 -8.74 2.88 -7.02
C LYS A 82 -7.42 3.57 -6.73
N ASN A 83 -6.70 4.00 -7.78
CA ASN A 83 -5.46 4.74 -7.60
C ASN A 83 -5.74 6.22 -7.25
N ILE A 84 -5.30 6.63 -6.06
CA ILE A 84 -5.30 8.01 -5.59
C ILE A 84 -3.93 8.26 -4.94
N PRO A 85 -2.94 8.81 -5.68
CA PRO A 85 -1.61 9.06 -5.17
C PRO A 85 -1.61 9.87 -3.87
N PHE A 86 -0.68 9.55 -2.97
CA PHE A 86 -0.60 10.15 -1.63
C PHE A 86 -0.50 11.68 -1.60
N ASP A 87 0.05 12.29 -2.65
CA ASP A 87 0.21 13.74 -2.83
C ASP A 87 -0.98 14.41 -3.52
N GLU A 88 -1.94 13.61 -4.02
CA GLU A 88 -3.20 14.07 -4.59
C GLU A 88 -4.40 13.82 -3.66
N VAL A 89 -4.24 12.97 -2.65
CA VAL A 89 -5.34 12.44 -1.82
C VAL A 89 -6.26 13.51 -1.22
N VAL A 90 -5.70 14.67 -0.82
CA VAL A 90 -6.48 15.78 -0.25
C VAL A 90 -7.26 16.52 -1.34
N LYS A 91 -6.68 16.69 -2.53
CA LYS A 91 -7.35 17.33 -3.67
C LYS A 91 -8.46 16.45 -4.22
N ARG A 92 -8.28 15.13 -4.12
CA ARG A 92 -9.20 14.09 -4.59
C ARG A 92 -10.02 13.48 -3.46
N ILE A 93 -10.20 14.21 -2.35
CA ILE A 93 -10.87 13.68 -1.16
C ILE A 93 -12.34 13.31 -1.42
N ASP A 94 -12.99 13.99 -2.35
CA ASP A 94 -14.38 13.72 -2.75
C ASP A 94 -14.53 12.44 -3.58
N GLU A 95 -13.43 11.87 -4.05
CA GLU A 95 -13.40 10.57 -4.72
C GLU A 95 -13.36 9.38 -3.76
N ILE A 96 -13.16 9.64 -2.46
CA ILE A 96 -13.14 8.63 -1.41
C ILE A 96 -14.57 8.48 -0.86
N ASP A 97 -15.05 7.24 -0.79
CA ASP A 97 -16.37 6.94 -0.24
C ASP A 97 -16.44 7.38 1.23
N LYS A 98 -17.38 8.27 1.54
CA LYS A 98 -17.60 8.84 2.88
C LYS A 98 -18.48 7.93 3.76
N ASN A 99 -19.21 6.99 3.15
CA ASN A 99 -20.13 6.10 3.85
C ASN A 99 -19.39 4.90 4.47
N HIS A 100 -18.38 4.37 3.77
CA HIS A 100 -17.66 3.17 4.20
C HIS A 100 -16.17 3.45 4.50
N PRO A 101 -15.56 2.79 5.51
CA PRO A 101 -14.13 2.89 5.73
C PRO A 101 -13.32 2.38 4.52
N SER A 102 -12.35 3.19 4.10
CA SER A 102 -11.49 2.89 2.95
C SER A 102 -10.16 2.30 3.40
N ILE A 103 -9.71 1.24 2.72
CA ILE A 103 -8.38 0.65 2.94
C ILE A 103 -7.35 1.41 2.11
N PHE A 104 -6.27 1.89 2.73
CA PHE A 104 -5.14 2.51 2.03
C PHE A 104 -3.92 1.59 2.07
N PHE A 105 -3.28 1.37 0.92
CA PHE A 105 -2.09 0.54 0.81
C PHE A 105 -1.03 1.14 -0.13
N CYS A 106 0.19 0.61 -0.06
CA CYS A 106 1.30 0.94 -0.96
C CYS A 106 2.06 -0.36 -1.32
N ASN A 107 3.33 -0.27 -1.72
CA ASN A 107 4.19 -1.39 -2.03
C ASN A 107 4.48 -2.29 -0.84
N GLY A 108 4.49 -1.78 0.40
CA GLY A 108 4.57 -2.64 1.58
C GLY A 108 5.11 -1.93 2.83
N PRO A 109 5.61 -2.69 3.82
CA PRO A 109 6.08 -2.20 5.12
C PRO A 109 7.12 -1.06 5.10
N GLN A 110 7.78 -0.87 3.96
CA GLN A 110 8.88 0.08 3.78
C GLN A 110 8.49 1.25 2.86
N CYS A 111 7.25 1.27 2.36
CA CYS A 111 6.76 2.35 1.53
C CYS A 111 6.05 3.44 2.37
N PRO A 112 6.47 4.71 2.30
CA PRO A 112 5.83 5.78 3.05
C PRO A 112 4.50 6.26 2.45
N GLN A 113 4.19 5.98 1.17
CA GLN A 113 3.13 6.67 0.44
C GLN A 113 1.74 6.51 1.09
N SER A 114 1.31 5.29 1.45
CA SER A 114 0.02 5.11 2.14
C SER A 114 0.00 5.76 3.52
N SER A 115 1.09 5.67 4.28
CA SER A 115 1.19 6.34 5.57
C SER A 115 1.11 7.87 5.46
N THR A 116 1.70 8.44 4.41
CA THR A 116 1.66 9.87 4.11
C THR A 116 0.28 10.29 3.65
N ALA A 117 -0.39 9.49 2.80
CA ALA A 117 -1.76 9.73 2.38
C ALA A 117 -2.71 9.82 3.58
N ILE A 118 -2.61 8.85 4.50
CA ILE A 118 -3.40 8.81 5.74
C ILE A 118 -3.13 10.05 6.60
N LYS A 119 -1.87 10.40 6.83
CA LYS A 119 -1.52 11.61 7.61
C LYS A 119 -2.03 12.90 6.97
N ASN A 120 -2.00 12.99 5.64
CA ASN A 120 -2.53 14.13 4.90
C ASN A 120 -4.06 14.25 5.05
N LEU A 121 -4.78 13.13 4.94
CA LEU A 121 -6.23 13.08 5.17
C LEU A 121 -6.61 13.50 6.59
N LEU A 122 -5.93 12.96 7.60
CA LEU A 122 -6.15 13.32 9.00
C LEU A 122 -5.90 14.81 9.25
N LYS A 123 -4.82 15.37 8.68
CA LYS A 123 -4.50 16.80 8.76
C LYS A 123 -5.57 17.68 8.09
N ALA A 124 -6.23 17.17 7.05
CA ALA A 124 -7.35 17.82 6.38
C ALA A 124 -8.70 17.63 7.11
N GLY A 125 -8.73 16.94 8.26
CA GLY A 125 -9.93 16.71 9.05
C GLY A 125 -10.77 15.49 8.62
N TYR A 126 -10.23 14.60 7.78
CA TYR A 126 -10.91 13.35 7.44
C TYR A 126 -10.98 12.43 8.67
N PRO A 127 -12.13 11.80 8.96
CA PRO A 127 -12.33 11.01 10.17
C PRO A 127 -11.43 9.77 10.21
N ALA A 128 -10.71 9.57 11.33
CA ALA A 128 -9.74 8.49 11.48
C ALA A 128 -10.37 7.09 11.42
N ASP A 129 -11.59 6.92 11.93
CA ASP A 129 -12.36 5.68 11.91
C ASP A 129 -12.90 5.30 10.52
N LYS A 130 -12.81 6.21 9.54
CA LYS A 130 -13.07 5.93 8.12
C LYS A 130 -11.81 5.52 7.34
N ILE A 131 -10.67 5.41 8.01
CA ILE A 131 -9.40 5.03 7.40
C ILE A 131 -8.95 3.69 7.95
N LEU A 132 -8.68 2.74 7.05
CA LEU A 132 -8.04 1.47 7.35
C LEU A 132 -6.65 1.46 6.71
N TYR A 133 -5.64 1.00 7.45
CA TYR A 133 -4.26 0.94 6.97
C TYR A 133 -3.86 -0.50 6.66
N TYR A 134 -3.70 -0.83 5.38
CA TYR A 134 -3.07 -2.09 4.99
C TYR A 134 -1.56 -1.87 4.79
N ARG A 135 -0.80 -2.13 5.85
CA ARG A 135 0.65 -1.92 5.87
C ARG A 135 1.41 -2.90 4.98
N GLY A 136 0.92 -4.13 4.87
CA GLY A 136 1.59 -5.20 4.12
C GLY A 136 1.73 -4.90 2.63
N GLY A 137 0.76 -4.16 2.08
CA GLY A 137 0.83 -3.65 0.72
C GLY A 137 0.97 -4.76 -0.33
N MET A 138 1.53 -4.40 -1.49
CA MET A 138 1.81 -5.36 -2.56
C MET A 138 2.85 -6.42 -2.17
N HIS A 139 3.75 -6.10 -1.25
CA HIS A 139 4.80 -6.99 -0.79
C HIS A 139 4.20 -8.25 -0.15
N ASP A 140 3.36 -8.07 0.86
CA ASP A 140 2.73 -9.20 1.54
C ASP A 140 1.71 -9.87 0.62
N TRP A 141 0.98 -9.07 -0.18
CA TRP A 141 -0.01 -9.58 -1.14
C TRP A 141 0.60 -10.55 -2.17
N ILE A 142 1.70 -10.15 -2.81
CA ILE A 142 2.38 -10.97 -3.82
C ILE A 142 3.11 -12.14 -3.17
N THR A 143 3.74 -11.94 -2.00
CA THR A 143 4.44 -13.02 -1.28
C THR A 143 3.49 -14.13 -0.85
N LEU A 144 2.22 -13.81 -0.59
CA LEU A 144 1.16 -14.78 -0.30
C LEU A 144 0.52 -15.40 -1.55
N GLY A 145 1.01 -15.06 -2.75
CA GLY A 145 0.49 -15.61 -4.01
C GLY A 145 -0.92 -15.12 -4.37
N LEU A 146 -1.36 -13.98 -3.83
CA LEU A 146 -2.68 -13.43 -4.10
C LEU A 146 -2.76 -12.78 -5.49
N PRO A 147 -3.95 -12.76 -6.12
CA PRO A 147 -4.11 -12.27 -7.49
C PRO A 147 -3.87 -10.77 -7.59
N VAL A 148 -3.18 -10.36 -8.65
CA VAL A 148 -2.94 -8.95 -9.01
C VAL A 148 -3.69 -8.61 -10.31
N GLU A 149 -4.01 -7.34 -10.48
CA GLU A 149 -4.58 -6.77 -11.70
C GLU A 149 -3.52 -5.92 -12.40
N GLU A 150 -3.36 -6.11 -13.71
CA GLU A 150 -2.56 -5.20 -14.55
C GLU A 150 -3.35 -3.91 -14.75
N ILE A 151 -2.71 -2.77 -14.51
CA ILE A 151 -3.31 -1.45 -14.64
C ILE A 151 -2.66 -0.72 -15.80
N SER A 152 -3.49 -0.21 -16.71
CA SER A 152 -3.02 0.65 -17.80
C SER A 152 -2.42 1.92 -17.22
N VAL A 153 -1.13 2.14 -17.48
CA VAL A 153 -0.38 3.33 -17.07
C VAL A 153 -0.65 4.49 -18.02
#